data_AF-A0A952QCB0-F1
#
_entry.id   AF-A0A952QCB0-F1
#
_cell.length_a   1.000
_cell.length_b   1.000
_cell.length_c   1.000
_cell.angle_alpha   90.00
_cell.angle_beta   90.00
_cell.angle_gamma   90.00
#
_symmetry.space_group_name_H-M   'P 1'
#
loop_
_entity.id
_entity.type
_entity.pdbx_description
1 polymer ?
#
loop_
_entity_poly.entity_id
_entity_poly.type
_entity_poly.pdbx_seq_one_letter_code
_entity_poly.pdbx_strand_id
1 'polypeptide(L)'
;MSSGRVPGHGLERGAGLRMRIDGQDVDAYEGESIAAAVMAAGGLELRETDHHDPRGYFCGMGVCFDCVMIVDGVPNTRTCVTFVRDGMTVEHQIGASSADAPTGSAGH
;
A
#
# COMPACT_ATOMS: atom_id res chain seq x y z
N MET A 1 -20.77 0.03 -6.01
CA MET A 1 -20.00 -0.89 -5.15
C MET A 1 -19.85 -0.21 -3.81
N SER A 2 -20.31 -0.83 -2.71
CA SER A 2 -20.18 -0.22 -1.39
C SER A 2 -18.70 -0.16 -1.04
N SER A 3 -18.15 1.02 -0.77
CA SER A 3 -16.79 1.16 -0.25
C SER A 3 -16.67 0.25 0.98
N GLY A 4 -15.56 -0.49 1.13
CA GLY A 4 -15.30 -1.39 2.28
C GLY A 4 -15.17 -0.66 3.64
N ARG A 5 -15.62 0.60 3.69
CA ARG A 5 -15.56 1.52 4.80
C ARG A 5 -16.80 1.36 5.68
N VAL A 6 -16.57 1.13 6.97
CA VAL A 6 -17.65 1.08 7.95
C VAL A 6 -18.38 2.43 8.01
N PRO A 7 -19.71 2.47 7.87
CA PRO A 7 -20.49 3.68 8.03
C PRO A 7 -20.79 3.98 9.52
N GLY A 8 -20.80 5.26 9.90
CA GLY A 8 -21.65 5.78 10.99
C GLY A 8 -21.49 5.20 12.41
N HIS A 9 -20.30 5.23 13.00
CA HIS A 9 -20.07 4.87 14.42
C HIS A 9 -19.51 6.04 15.25
N GLY A 10 -20.05 7.25 15.07
CA GLY A 10 -19.55 8.46 15.76
C GLY A 10 -18.14 8.89 15.34
N LEU A 11 -17.62 8.34 14.24
CA LEU A 11 -16.34 8.69 13.64
C LEU A 11 -16.60 9.53 12.39
N GLU A 12 -16.12 10.77 12.38
CA GLU A 12 -16.09 11.62 11.20
C GLU A 12 -14.85 11.29 10.36
N ARG A 13 -15.02 11.27 9.03
CA ARG A 13 -13.89 11.14 8.11
C ARG A 13 -13.23 12.50 7.91
N GLY A 14 -11.92 12.49 7.71
CA GLY A 14 -11.18 13.68 7.31
C GLY A 14 -11.57 14.16 5.91
N ALA A 15 -10.84 15.16 5.39
CA ALA A 15 -11.07 15.67 4.04
C ALA A 15 -11.01 14.53 3.00
N GLY A 16 -11.89 14.58 2.01
CA GLY A 16 -11.84 13.64 0.88
C GLY A 16 -10.62 13.92 0.00
N LEU A 17 -9.86 12.87 -0.29
CA LEU A 17 -8.65 12.90 -1.10
C LEU A 17 -8.80 11.94 -2.28
N ARG A 18 -8.09 12.22 -3.37
CA ARG A 18 -7.98 11.28 -4.50
C ARG A 18 -6.56 10.76 -4.60
N MET A 19 -6.43 9.44 -4.74
CA MET A 19 -5.16 8.78 -5.01
C MET A 19 -5.32 7.81 -6.17
N ARG A 20 -4.20 7.35 -6.73
CA ARG A 20 -4.21 6.36 -7.81
C ARG A 20 -3.62 5.04 -7.32
N ILE A 21 -4.31 3.94 -7.60
CA ILE A 21 -3.85 2.59 -7.33
C ILE A 21 -3.78 1.86 -8.67
N ASP A 22 -2.59 1.47 -9.12
CA ASP A 22 -2.35 0.82 -10.42
C ASP A 22 -3.01 1.55 -11.61
N GLY A 23 -2.94 2.88 -11.59
CA GLY A 23 -3.55 3.72 -12.62
C GLY A 23 -5.06 3.96 -12.47
N GLN A 24 -5.73 3.35 -11.49
CA GLN A 24 -7.15 3.58 -11.19
C GLN A 24 -7.32 4.65 -10.11
N ASP A 25 -8.23 5.60 -10.33
CA ASP A 25 -8.57 6.61 -9.32
C ASP A 25 -9.38 5.99 -8.18
N VAL A 26 -8.95 6.27 -6.95
CA VAL A 26 -9.55 5.75 -5.72
C VAL A 26 -9.77 6.89 -4.74
N ASP A 27 -11.00 6.95 -4.22
CA ASP A 27 -11.37 7.87 -3.14
C ASP A 27 -10.79 7.39 -1.81
N ALA A 28 -10.16 8.33 -1.11
CA ALA A 28 -9.57 8.15 0.21
C ALA A 28 -9.89 9.33 1.12
N TYR A 29 -9.53 9.21 2.39
CA TYR A 29 -9.77 10.27 3.36
C TYR A 29 -8.48 10.60 4.12
N GLU A 30 -8.32 11.88 4.45
CA GLU A 30 -7.25 12.31 5.34
C GLU A 30 -7.31 11.53 6.67
N GLY A 31 -6.15 11.06 7.12
CA GLY A 31 -6.01 10.19 8.29
C GLY A 31 -6.08 8.68 8.00
N GLU A 32 -6.50 8.26 6.79
CA GLU A 32 -6.38 6.87 6.37
C GLU A 32 -4.93 6.51 6.04
N SER A 33 -4.50 5.30 6.40
CA SER A 33 -3.27 4.74 5.86
C SER A 33 -3.50 4.28 4.41
N ILE A 34 -2.43 4.21 3.62
CA ILE A 34 -2.50 3.70 2.24
C ILE A 34 -3.11 2.30 2.24
N ALA A 35 -2.68 1.43 3.17
CA ALA A 35 -3.23 0.08 3.27
C ALA A 35 -4.74 0.08 3.52
N ALA A 36 -5.24 0.97 4.39
CA ALA A 36 -6.67 1.08 4.66
C ALA A 36 -7.44 1.55 3.41
N ALA A 37 -6.88 2.49 2.64
CA ALA A 37 -7.48 2.95 1.38
C ALA A 37 -7.52 1.84 0.31
N VAL A 38 -6.44 1.07 0.16
CA VAL A 38 -6.39 -0.09 -0.76
C VAL A 38 -7.43 -1.15 -0.36
N MET A 39 -7.49 -1.50 0.94
CA MET A 39 -8.51 -2.44 1.44
C MET A 39 -9.94 -1.93 1.24
N ALA A 40 -10.17 -0.64 1.46
CA ALA A 40 -11.49 -0.02 1.24
C ALA A 40 -11.91 0.01 -0.24
N ALA A 41 -10.94 -0.02 -1.15
CA ALA A 41 -11.14 -0.17 -2.60
C ALA A 41 -11.32 -1.63 -3.04
N GLY A 42 -11.17 -2.60 -2.13
CA GLY A 42 -11.34 -4.03 -2.38
C GLY A 42 -10.04 -4.80 -2.60
N GLY A 43 -8.87 -4.15 -2.48
CA GLY A 43 -7.56 -4.82 -2.58
C GLY A 43 -7.10 -5.39 -1.23
N LEU A 44 -6.99 -6.72 -1.14
CA LEU A 44 -6.42 -7.40 0.04
C LEU A 44 -4.95 -7.79 -0.16
N GLU A 45 -4.58 -7.98 -1.42
CA GLU A 45 -3.22 -8.25 -1.87
C GLU A 45 -2.55 -6.90 -2.08
N LEU A 46 -1.36 -6.70 -1.52
CA LEU A 46 -0.60 -5.44 -1.60
C LEU A 46 0.74 -5.65 -2.31
N ARG A 47 1.28 -6.87 -2.26
CA ARG A 47 2.54 -7.25 -2.90
C ARG A 47 2.50 -8.71 -3.32
N GLU A 48 3.28 -9.04 -4.33
CA GLU A 48 3.68 -10.41 -4.63
C GLU A 48 5.14 -10.65 -4.24
N THR A 49 5.45 -11.85 -3.73
CA THR A 49 6.84 -12.30 -3.57
C THR A 49 7.46 -12.69 -4.92
N ASP A 50 8.76 -12.96 -4.94
CA ASP A 50 9.45 -13.47 -6.14
C ASP A 50 8.94 -14.85 -6.59
N HIS A 51 8.17 -15.55 -5.74
CA HIS A 51 7.51 -16.82 -6.03
C HIS A 51 6.02 -16.67 -6.33
N HIS A 52 5.53 -15.45 -6.55
CA HIS A 52 4.11 -15.14 -6.78
C HIS A 52 3.18 -15.46 -5.61
N ASP A 53 3.70 -15.61 -4.39
CA ASP A 53 2.85 -15.67 -3.20
C ASP A 53 2.32 -14.25 -2.88
N PRO A 54 0.98 -14.06 -2.81
CA PRO A 54 0.41 -12.78 -2.44
C PRO A 54 0.64 -12.47 -0.96
N ARG A 55 1.00 -11.23 -0.67
CA ARG A 55 1.20 -10.65 0.65
C ARG A 55 0.29 -9.44 0.79
N GLY A 56 -0.18 -9.21 2.02
CA GLY A 56 -1.19 -8.20 2.27
C GLY A 56 -1.11 -7.62 3.67
N TYR A 57 -2.22 -7.02 4.10
CA TYR A 57 -2.31 -6.40 5.41
C TYR A 57 -2.37 -7.46 6.53
N PHE A 58 -1.28 -7.59 7.28
CA PHE A 58 -1.19 -8.54 8.40
C PHE A 58 -1.08 -7.83 9.76
N CYS A 59 0.06 -7.17 10.03
CA CYS A 59 0.34 -6.66 11.39
C CYS A 59 -0.22 -5.26 11.70
N GLY A 60 -0.47 -4.42 10.69
CA GLY A 60 -0.85 -3.01 10.86
C GLY A 60 0.18 -2.09 11.53
N MET A 61 1.30 -2.61 12.05
CA MET A 61 2.30 -1.86 12.83
C MET A 61 3.58 -1.53 12.05
N GLY A 62 3.71 -2.01 10.82
CA GLY A 62 4.90 -1.76 9.99
C GLY A 62 6.12 -2.66 10.31
N VAL A 63 5.91 -3.79 10.99
CA VAL A 63 6.98 -4.72 11.41
C VAL A 63 7.11 -5.96 10.51
N CYS A 64 6.01 -6.41 9.88
CA CYS A 64 6.02 -7.63 9.05
C CYS A 64 6.54 -7.43 7.62
N PHE A 65 6.55 -6.19 7.12
CA PHE A 65 6.90 -5.85 5.72
C PHE A 65 6.02 -6.49 4.62
N ASP A 66 4.92 -7.16 4.97
CA ASP A 66 3.97 -7.70 3.99
C ASP A 66 3.10 -6.62 3.33
N CYS A 67 2.98 -5.44 3.97
CA CYS A 67 2.17 -4.32 3.48
C CYS A 67 2.93 -3.41 2.48
N VAL A 68 4.10 -3.79 1.98
CA VAL A 68 4.91 -2.85 1.18
C VAL A 68 4.41 -2.69 -0.25
N MET A 69 4.40 -1.46 -0.76
CA MET A 69 4.04 -1.11 -2.14
C MET A 69 5.04 -0.07 -2.69
N ILE A 70 4.95 0.22 -3.98
CA ILE A 70 5.62 1.37 -4.59
C ILE A 70 4.73 2.58 -4.38
N VAL A 71 5.25 3.63 -3.75
CA VAL A 71 4.52 4.87 -3.47
C VAL A 71 5.29 6.04 -4.04
N ASP A 72 4.67 6.76 -4.99
CA ASP A 72 5.30 7.87 -5.73
C ASP A 72 6.68 7.49 -6.30
N GLY A 73 6.80 6.26 -6.82
CA GLY A 73 8.04 5.70 -7.36
C GLY A 73 9.03 5.15 -6.32
N VAL A 74 8.70 5.20 -5.02
CA VAL A 74 9.55 4.69 -3.93
C VAL A 74 9.11 3.27 -3.55
N PRO A 75 9.92 2.23 -3.85
CA PRO A 75 9.59 0.85 -3.51
C PRO A 75 9.76 0.59 -2.01
N ASN A 76 9.28 -0.58 -1.57
CA ASN A 76 9.34 -1.04 -0.18
C ASN A 76 8.70 -0.08 0.84
N THR A 77 7.75 0.75 0.40
CA THR A 77 7.06 1.71 1.27
C THR A 77 6.00 0.99 2.10
N ARG A 78 6.10 1.09 3.42
CA ARG A 78 5.17 0.44 4.37
C ARG A 78 3.81 1.15 4.39
N THR A 79 2.89 0.69 3.56
CA THR A 79 1.56 1.31 3.38
C THR A 79 0.70 1.31 4.65
N CYS A 80 0.97 0.40 5.58
CA CYS A 80 0.23 0.27 6.83
C CYS A 80 0.51 1.39 7.84
N VAL A 81 1.62 2.11 7.69
CA VAL A 81 1.99 3.25 8.57
C VAL A 81 2.21 4.55 7.79
N THR A 82 2.07 4.52 6.46
CA THR A 82 2.12 5.70 5.61
C THR A 82 0.69 6.20 5.36
N PHE A 83 0.45 7.48 5.59
CA PHE A 83 -0.85 8.12 5.38
C PHE A 83 -1.09 8.50 3.92
N VAL A 84 -2.35 8.51 3.52
CA VAL A 84 -2.77 8.97 2.20
C VAL A 84 -2.55 10.48 2.05
N ARG A 85 -2.15 10.89 0.83
CA ARG A 85 -2.01 12.28 0.41
C ARG A 85 -2.71 12.47 -0.92
N ASP A 86 -3.29 13.65 -1.11
CA ASP A 86 -3.97 13.97 -2.36
C ASP A 86 -3.00 13.90 -3.56
N GLY A 87 -3.47 13.29 -4.65
CA GLY A 87 -2.73 13.12 -5.90
C GLY A 87 -1.64 12.03 -5.88
N MET A 88 -1.45 11.31 -4.77
CA MET A 88 -0.40 10.28 -4.69
C MET A 88 -0.68 9.10 -5.63
N THR A 89 0.39 8.45 -6.07
CA THR A 89 0.34 7.25 -6.92
C THR A 89 0.91 6.06 -6.17
N VAL A 90 0.16 4.97 -6.15
CA VAL A 90 0.50 3.72 -5.48
C VAL A 90 0.40 2.57 -6.46
N GLU A 91 1.39 1.69 -6.46
CA GLU A 91 1.46 0.57 -7.37
C GLU A 91 1.84 -0.70 -6.58
N HIS A 92 1.23 -1.82 -6.95
CA HIS A 92 1.60 -3.11 -6.38
C HIS A 92 3.06 -3.43 -6.68
N GLN A 93 3.75 -3.94 -5.66
CA GLN A 93 5.13 -4.37 -5.80
C GLN A 93 5.19 -5.86 -6.12
N ILE A 94 6.04 -6.24 -7.06
CA ILE A 94 6.46 -7.63 -7.28
C ILE A 94 7.89 -7.76 -6.75
N GLY A 95 8.12 -8.77 -5.91
CA GLY A 95 9.44 -9.07 -5.35
C GLY A 95 9.89 -8.11 -4.25
N ALA A 96 11.12 -8.26 -3.78
CA ALA A 96 11.74 -7.39 -2.77
C ALA A 96 12.53 -6.25 -3.46
N SER A 97 11.86 -5.19 -3.92
CA SER A 97 12.55 -4.14 -4.67
C SER A 97 13.34 -3.18 -3.77
N SER A 98 14.57 -3.58 -3.41
CA SER A 98 15.70 -2.66 -3.25
C SER A 98 17.09 -3.30 -3.52
N ALA A 99 17.16 -4.47 -4.16
CA ALA A 99 18.43 -5.13 -4.49
C ALA A 99 18.36 -6.01 -5.75
N ASP A 100 18.33 -5.36 -6.92
CA ASP A 100 18.89 -5.92 -8.16
C ASP A 100 19.74 -4.85 -8.89
N ALA A 101 20.54 -4.12 -8.10
CA ALA A 101 21.78 -3.58 -8.63
C ALA A 101 22.79 -4.75 -8.67
N PRO A 102 23.49 -5.01 -9.79
CA PRO A 102 24.45 -6.12 -9.88
C PRO A 102 25.63 -5.84 -8.94
N THR A 103 25.56 -6.34 -7.71
CA THR A 103 26.75 -6.43 -6.85
C THR A 103 27.38 -7.78 -7.12
N GLY A 104 28.43 -7.78 -7.93
CA GLY A 104 29.31 -8.93 -8.07
C GLY A 104 29.75 -9.40 -6.69
N SER A 105 29.30 -10.59 -6.30
CA SER A 105 29.75 -11.27 -5.09
C SER A 105 31.10 -11.92 -5.35
N ALA A 106 32.17 -11.16 -5.14
CA ALA A 106 33.46 -11.73 -4.78
C ALA A 106 33.50 -11.91 -3.25
N GLY A 107 33.55 -13.16 -2.79
CA GLY A 107 34.27 -13.56 -1.57
C GLY A 107 33.45 -13.81 -0.30
N HIS A 108 33.33 -15.08 0.06
CA HIS A 108 33.86 -15.63 1.33
C HIS A 108 34.53 -16.96 1.03
#